data_AF-A0AAE3G6Q6-F1
#
_entry.id   AF-A0AAE3G6Q6-F1
#
_cell.length_a   1.000
_cell.length_b   1.000
_cell.length_c   1.000
_cell.angle_alpha   90.00
_cell.angle_beta   90.00
_cell.angle_gamma   90.00
#
_symmetry.space_group_name_H-M   'P 1'
#
loop_
_entity.id
_entity.type
_entity.pdbx_description
1 polymer ?
#
loop_
_entity_poly.entity_id
_entity_poly.type
_entity_poly.pdbx_seq_one_letter_code
_entity_poly.pdbx_strand_id
1 'polypeptide(L)'
;MVIIGTILFLAEVLSLPYQGVLAGLGIGGLAVALAARSTVENFIGGITLFADKPVKAGDFCRFGENIGVVETIGLRSVRIRSLDRTIVTIPNAEFAAMHIENYSRRDSILINTEVELRYETTPDQVRWVLTEIRKLLLQHPMVEGDSARARFAGFGAHSLHIAIFAYVRTTDWSKYLGVQEDIFLRLIDIVDESGTGFAFPSTVNYVARDGGIDEERRERVEGIIDQLRKNNQLPFPDFDHDTRGAMADGLDYPPAGSATTR
;
A
#
# COMPACT_ATOMS: atom_id res chain seq x y z
N MET A 1 12.39 49.41 -6.61
CA MET A 1 12.82 50.50 -7.51
C MET A 1 13.14 51.78 -6.74
N VAL A 2 12.29 52.25 -5.83
CA VAL A 2 12.54 53.49 -5.05
C VAL A 2 13.85 53.44 -4.26
N ILE A 3 14.09 52.40 -3.45
CA ILE A 3 15.29 52.29 -2.59
C ILE A 3 16.58 52.25 -3.40
N ILE A 4 16.61 51.47 -4.50
CA ILE A 4 17.78 51.36 -5.39
C ILE A 4 18.03 52.71 -6.09
N GLY A 5 16.97 53.38 -6.56
CA GLY A 5 17.07 54.72 -7.15
C GLY A 5 17.59 55.77 -6.17
N THR A 6 17.16 55.73 -4.90
CA THR A 6 17.65 56.64 -3.85
C THR A 6 19.13 56.42 -3.55
N ILE A 7 19.60 55.16 -3.50
CA ILE A 7 21.02 54.86 -3.24
C ILE A 7 21.90 55.27 -4.42
N LEU A 8 21.45 55.06 -5.66
CA LEU A 8 22.19 55.46 -6.86
C LEU A 8 22.26 56.99 -7.00
N PHE A 9 21.18 57.71 -6.68
CA PHE A 9 21.17 59.17 -6.64
C PHE A 9 22.15 59.71 -5.58
N LEU A 10 22.20 59.08 -4.40
CA LEU A 10 23.14 59.48 -3.35
C LEU A 10 24.60 59.21 -3.75
N ALA A 11 24.87 58.12 -4.49
CA ALA A 11 26.19 57.83 -5.02
C ALA A 11 26.65 58.87 -6.06
N GLU A 12 25.72 59.39 -6.86
CA GLU A 12 25.98 60.48 -7.81
C GLU A 12 26.35 61.78 -7.08
N VAL A 13 25.61 62.16 -6.04
CA VAL A 13 25.91 63.34 -5.19
C VAL A 13 27.28 63.24 -4.53
N LEU A 14 27.72 62.03 -4.18
CA LEU A 14 29.01 61.76 -3.53
C LEU A 14 30.16 61.49 -4.53
N SER A 15 29.93 61.65 -5.84
CA SER A 15 30.93 61.38 -6.89
C SER A 15 31.53 59.97 -6.86
N LEU A 16 30.75 58.97 -6.41
CA LEU A 16 31.17 57.57 -6.41
C LEU A 16 30.97 56.93 -7.80
N PRO A 17 31.81 55.96 -8.20
CA PRO A 17 31.65 55.30 -9.49
C PRO A 17 30.37 54.47 -9.53
N TYR A 18 29.42 54.86 -10.38
CA TYR A 18 28.11 54.21 -10.51
C TYR A 18 28.21 52.70 -10.77
N GLN A 19 29.21 52.26 -11.56
CA GLN A 19 29.44 50.84 -11.86
C GLN A 19 29.83 50.06 -10.60
N GLY A 20 30.68 50.63 -9.74
CA GLY A 20 31.13 50.00 -8.50
C GLY A 20 30.02 49.91 -7.46
N VAL A 21 29.21 50.96 -7.32
CA VAL A 21 28.04 50.97 -6.42
C VAL A 21 26.98 50.00 -6.91
N LEU A 22 26.69 49.97 -8.21
CA LEU A 22 25.73 49.03 -8.78
C LEU A 22 26.19 47.58 -8.62
N ALA A 23 27.47 47.29 -8.87
CA ALA A 23 28.04 45.97 -8.65
C ALA A 23 27.98 45.56 -7.17
N GLY A 24 28.31 46.48 -6.25
CA GLY A 24 28.21 46.26 -4.80
C GLY A 24 26.77 46.02 -4.33
N LEU A 25 25.80 46.76 -4.87
CA LEU A 25 24.37 46.54 -4.59
C LEU A 25 23.85 45.23 -5.20
N GLY A 26 24.35 44.82 -6.37
CA GLY A 26 24.02 43.53 -6.97
C GLY A 26 24.49 42.36 -6.11
N ILE A 27 25.76 42.38 -5.69
CA ILE A 27 26.36 41.34 -4.85
C ILE A 27 25.74 41.37 -3.44
N GLY A 28 25.63 42.57 -2.83
CA GLY A 28 25.02 42.75 -1.52
C GLY A 28 23.54 42.35 -1.49
N GLY A 29 22.79 42.68 -2.53
CA GLY A 29 21.39 42.27 -2.68
C GLY A 29 21.22 40.77 -2.82
N LEU A 30 22.09 40.10 -3.58
CA LEU A 30 22.11 38.64 -3.68
C LEU A 30 22.43 38.00 -2.31
N ALA A 31 23.41 38.52 -1.58
CA ALA A 31 23.76 38.02 -0.25
C ALA A 31 22.58 38.14 0.74
N VAL A 32 21.88 39.27 0.74
CA VAL A 32 20.68 39.47 1.57
C VAL A 32 19.54 38.54 1.15
N ALA A 33 19.32 38.37 -0.16
CA ALA A 33 18.29 37.45 -0.66
C ALA A 33 18.56 36.00 -0.26
N LEU A 34 19.81 35.54 -0.38
CA LEU A 34 20.22 34.22 0.05
C LEU A 34 20.07 34.02 1.56
N ALA A 35 20.39 35.04 2.36
CA ALA A 35 20.21 35.00 3.82
C ALA A 35 18.73 34.98 4.22
N ALA A 36 17.88 35.73 3.53
CA ALA A 36 16.44 35.81 3.82
C ALA A 36 15.62 34.63 3.27
N ARG A 37 16.20 33.86 2.34
CA ARG A 37 15.53 32.76 1.61
C ARG A 37 14.73 31.84 2.53
N SER A 38 15.35 31.30 3.58
CA SER A 38 14.71 30.35 4.49
C SER A 38 13.52 30.95 5.26
N THR A 39 13.56 32.25 5.56
CA THR A 39 12.46 32.94 6.25
C THR A 39 11.27 33.13 5.32
N VAL A 40 11.54 33.57 4.09
CA VAL A 40 10.50 33.75 3.06
C VAL A 40 9.85 32.41 2.69
N GLU A 41 10.66 31.35 2.51
CA GLU A 41 10.16 30.00 2.22
C GLU A 41 9.24 29.50 3.35
N ASN A 42 9.63 29.65 4.62
CA ASN A 42 8.79 29.22 5.74
C ASN A 42 7.50 30.04 5.88
N PHE A 43 7.55 31.33 5.56
CA PHE A 43 6.37 32.19 5.57
C PHE A 43 5.38 31.79 4.47
N ILE A 44 5.86 31.60 3.23
CA ILE A 44 5.03 31.13 2.12
C ILE A 44 4.46 29.75 2.44
N GLY A 45 5.30 28.82 2.93
CA GLY A 45 4.84 27.49 3.36
C GLY A 45 3.76 27.56 4.44
N GLY A 46 3.89 28.48 5.40
CA GLY A 46 2.87 28.73 6.42
C GLY A 46 1.55 29.23 5.83
N ILE A 47 1.59 30.16 4.87
CA ILE A 47 0.41 30.65 4.17
C ILE A 47 -0.26 29.52 3.38
N THR A 48 0.50 28.71 2.65
CA THR A 48 -0.03 27.57 1.88
C THR A 48 -0.72 26.56 2.79
N LEU A 49 -0.10 26.19 3.91
CA LEU A 49 -0.69 25.30 4.91
C LEU A 49 -2.00 25.85 5.48
N PHE A 50 -2.07 27.17 5.68
CA PHE A 50 -3.29 27.83 6.17
C PHE A 50 -4.38 27.97 5.10
N ALA A 51 -4.01 28.21 3.84
CA ALA A 51 -4.94 28.40 2.73
C ALA A 51 -5.54 27.07 2.27
N ASP A 52 -4.71 26.08 1.97
CA ASP A 52 -5.13 24.79 1.42
C ASP A 52 -5.65 23.84 2.52
N LYS A 53 -5.24 24.08 3.77
CA LYS A 53 -5.60 23.28 4.96
C LYS A 53 -5.53 21.76 4.71
N PRO A 54 -4.41 21.22 4.18
CA PRO A 54 -4.26 19.77 4.00
C PRO A 54 -4.34 19.03 5.36
N VAL A 55 -3.91 19.70 6.43
CA VAL A 55 -3.98 19.23 7.82
C VAL A 55 -4.48 20.32 8.76
N LYS A 56 -5.04 19.91 9.89
CA LYS A 56 -5.47 20.78 10.99
C LYS A 56 -4.81 20.36 12.30
N ALA A 57 -4.77 21.27 13.27
CA ALA A 57 -4.41 20.90 14.63
C ALA A 57 -5.41 19.85 15.16
N GLY A 58 -4.90 18.76 15.71
CA GLY A 58 -5.66 17.58 16.12
C GLY A 58 -5.68 16.46 15.09
N ASP A 59 -5.29 16.71 13.83
CA ASP A 59 -5.24 15.64 12.82
C ASP A 59 -4.08 14.67 13.12
N PHE A 60 -4.36 13.38 13.02
CA PHE A 60 -3.38 12.30 13.05
C PHE A 60 -2.94 11.99 11.62
N CYS A 61 -1.66 12.13 11.33
CA CYS A 61 -1.14 11.95 9.98
C CYS A 61 0.25 11.30 9.99
N ARG A 62 0.63 10.77 8.82
CA ARG A 62 2.01 10.41 8.49
C ARG A 62 2.63 11.53 7.64
N PHE A 63 3.85 11.90 7.98
CA PHE A 63 4.64 12.93 7.31
C PHE A 63 6.02 12.35 6.98
N GLY A 64 6.24 12.00 5.71
CA GLY A 64 7.41 11.19 5.34
C GLY A 64 7.39 9.85 6.09
N GLU A 65 8.42 9.60 6.91
CA GLU A 65 8.54 8.39 7.73
C GLU A 65 7.94 8.53 9.14
N ASN A 66 7.66 9.76 9.59
CA ASN A 66 7.18 10.03 10.93
C ASN A 66 5.65 9.96 10.99
N ILE A 67 5.10 9.53 12.13
CA ILE A 67 3.66 9.47 12.39
C ILE A 67 3.35 10.21 13.69
N GLY A 68 2.29 11.02 13.70
CA GLY A 68 1.90 11.73 14.91
C GLY A 68 0.67 12.60 14.76
N VAL A 69 0.29 13.25 15.85
CA VAL A 69 -0.82 14.21 15.91
C VAL A 69 -0.28 15.62 15.78
N VAL A 70 -0.84 16.43 14.87
CA VAL A 70 -0.50 17.86 14.75
C VAL A 70 -0.98 18.60 15.99
N GLU A 71 -0.07 19.16 16.80
CA GLU A 71 -0.47 19.95 17.97
C GLU A 71 -0.75 21.40 17.61
N THR A 72 0.11 22.00 16.80
CA THR A 72 0.03 23.43 16.47
C THR A 72 0.73 23.71 15.16
N ILE A 73 0.09 24.51 14.31
CA ILE A 73 0.68 25.10 13.11
C ILE A 73 1.03 26.55 13.45
N GLY A 74 2.32 26.83 13.63
CA GLY A 74 2.83 28.16 13.94
C GLY A 74 3.23 28.94 12.68
N LEU A 75 3.71 30.17 12.87
CA LEU A 75 4.11 31.04 11.75
C LEU A 75 5.29 30.50 10.95
N ARG A 76 6.23 29.79 11.60
CA ARG A 76 7.47 29.29 10.98
C ARG A 76 7.60 27.77 11.02
N SER A 77 6.89 27.10 11.93
CA SER A 77 7.02 25.66 12.12
C SER A 77 5.73 25.02 12.61
N VAL A 78 5.58 23.74 12.29
CA VAL A 78 4.54 22.85 12.78
C VAL A 78 5.12 22.02 13.93
N ARG A 79 4.37 21.85 15.01
CA ARG A 79 4.70 20.96 16.11
C ARG A 79 3.79 19.73 16.07
N ILE A 80 4.40 18.56 16.10
CA ILE A 80 3.73 17.26 15.98
C ILE A 80 4.10 16.43 17.21
N ARG A 81 3.10 15.84 17.86
CA ARG A 81 3.32 14.87 18.92
C ARG A 81 3.44 13.48 18.31
N SER A 82 4.62 12.88 18.43
CA SER A 82 4.88 11.50 18.02
C SER A 82 4.11 10.50 18.90
N LEU A 83 4.04 9.25 18.47
CA LEU A 83 3.47 8.13 19.24
C LEU A 83 4.21 7.93 20.58
N ASP A 84 5.52 8.21 20.62
CA ASP A 84 6.34 8.19 21.85
C ASP A 84 6.09 9.40 22.77
N ARG A 85 5.07 10.22 22.46
CA ARG A 85 4.70 11.46 23.15
C ARG A 85 5.79 12.55 23.15
N THR A 86 6.81 12.41 22.30
CA THR A 86 7.81 13.46 22.02
C THR A 86 7.26 14.51 21.05
N ILE A 87 7.87 15.70 21.04
CA ILE A 87 7.48 16.79 20.13
C ILE A 87 8.50 16.89 18.99
N VAL A 88 8.04 16.67 17.77
CA VAL A 88 8.80 16.91 16.54
C VAL A 88 8.42 18.28 16.02
N THR A 89 9.42 19.12 15.74
CA THR A 89 9.21 20.46 15.19
C THR A 89 9.76 20.52 13.77
N ILE A 90 8.89 20.81 12.80
CA ILE A 90 9.24 20.83 11.38
C ILE A 90 9.03 22.25 10.84
N PRO A 91 10.01 22.85 10.13
CA PRO A 91 9.80 24.12 9.43
C PRO A 91 8.65 24.03 8.43
N ASN A 92 7.85 25.10 8.31
CA ASN A 92 6.67 25.12 7.43
C ASN A 92 7.02 24.89 5.96
N ALA A 93 8.16 25.39 5.49
CA ALA A 93 8.64 25.19 4.12
C ALA A 93 8.86 23.71 3.82
N GLU A 94 9.49 23.00 4.76
CA GLU A 94 9.78 21.58 4.65
C GLU A 94 8.47 20.78 4.73
N PHE A 95 7.64 21.05 5.73
CA PHE A 95 6.38 20.36 5.96
C PHE A 95 5.41 20.49 4.78
N ALA A 96 5.29 21.68 4.17
CA ALA A 96 4.44 21.90 3.00
C ALA A 96 4.92 21.17 1.74
N ALA A 97 6.21 20.83 1.66
CA ALA A 97 6.80 20.08 0.56
C ALA A 97 6.78 18.56 0.77
N MET A 98 6.44 18.08 1.97
CA MET A 98 6.38 16.65 2.30
C MET A 98 5.14 15.98 1.70
N HIS A 99 5.25 14.66 1.49
CA HIS A 99 4.07 13.81 1.30
C HIS A 99 3.36 13.62 2.65
N ILE A 100 2.08 14.02 2.71
CA ILE A 100 1.26 13.98 3.92
C ILE A 100 0.08 13.03 3.72
N GLU A 101 0.00 12.00 4.55
CA GLU A 101 -1.13 11.07 4.58
C GLU A 101 -1.98 11.34 5.83
N ASN A 102 -3.20 11.87 5.65
CA ASN A 102 -4.06 12.30 6.75
C ASN A 102 -5.06 11.20 7.16
N TYR A 103 -4.74 10.45 8.22
CA TYR A 103 -5.60 9.39 8.74
C TYR A 103 -6.88 9.90 9.40
N SER A 104 -6.89 11.14 9.91
CA SER A 104 -8.10 11.74 10.49
C SER A 104 -9.17 12.05 9.45
N ARG A 105 -8.83 12.08 8.15
CA ARG A 105 -9.78 12.29 7.05
C ARG A 105 -10.23 11.02 6.35
N ARG A 106 -9.77 9.84 6.77
CA ARG A 106 -10.23 8.57 6.19
C ARG A 106 -11.73 8.37 6.41
N ASP A 107 -12.39 7.71 5.48
CA ASP A 107 -13.81 7.32 5.57
C ASP A 107 -13.99 5.94 6.22
N SER A 108 -12.99 5.07 6.06
CA SER A 108 -12.97 3.70 6.50
C SER A 108 -11.54 3.23 6.80
N ILE A 109 -11.40 2.03 7.37
CA ILE A 109 -10.10 1.41 7.61
C ILE A 109 -10.06 0.07 6.91
N LEU A 110 -8.99 -0.15 6.15
CA LEU A 110 -8.80 -1.37 5.39
C LEU A 110 -8.20 -2.49 6.26
N ILE A 111 -8.88 -3.64 6.30
CA ILE A 111 -8.27 -4.93 6.62
C ILE A 111 -7.69 -5.49 5.32
N ASN A 112 -6.36 -5.58 5.26
CA ASN A 112 -5.64 -6.25 4.19
C ASN A 112 -4.71 -7.28 4.82
N THR A 113 -5.13 -8.55 4.81
CA THR A 113 -4.41 -9.63 5.49
C THR A 113 -4.44 -10.90 4.65
N GLU A 114 -3.59 -11.84 5.01
CA GLU A 114 -3.46 -13.12 4.34
C GLU A 114 -3.55 -14.24 5.37
N VAL A 115 -4.37 -15.24 5.06
CA VAL A 115 -4.47 -16.48 5.83
C VAL A 115 -3.70 -17.56 5.08
N GLU A 116 -2.77 -18.19 5.79
CA GLU A 116 -1.92 -19.24 5.25
C GLU A 116 -2.40 -20.62 5.71
N LEU A 117 -2.88 -21.43 4.76
CA LEU A 117 -3.31 -22.81 4.99
C LEU A 117 -2.20 -23.79 4.62
N ARG A 118 -2.28 -25.01 5.15
CA ARG A 118 -1.35 -26.10 4.82
C ARG A 118 -1.48 -26.60 3.39
N TYR A 119 -0.40 -27.16 2.84
CA TYR A 119 -0.39 -27.74 1.50
C TYR A 119 -1.24 -29.01 1.35
N GLU A 120 -1.49 -29.71 2.45
CA GLU A 120 -2.38 -30.87 2.50
C GLU A 120 -3.87 -30.48 2.36
N THR A 121 -4.20 -29.19 2.40
CA THR A 121 -5.57 -28.71 2.23
C THR A 121 -6.05 -29.00 0.81
N THR A 122 -7.13 -29.77 0.71
CA THR A 122 -7.72 -30.13 -0.59
C THR A 122 -8.37 -28.92 -1.26
N PRO A 123 -8.51 -28.91 -2.61
CA PRO A 123 -9.20 -27.83 -3.32
C PRO A 123 -10.62 -27.56 -2.81
N ASP A 124 -11.36 -28.59 -2.41
CA ASP A 124 -12.72 -28.43 -1.89
C ASP A 124 -12.75 -27.81 -0.49
N GLN A 125 -11.78 -28.16 0.38
CA GLN A 125 -11.61 -27.46 1.66
C GLN A 125 -11.26 -25.98 1.44
N VAL A 126 -10.38 -25.64 0.50
CA VAL A 126 -10.07 -24.24 0.16
C VAL A 126 -11.32 -23.51 -0.35
N ARG A 127 -12.12 -24.13 -1.22
CA ARG A 127 -13.38 -23.56 -1.71
C ARG A 127 -14.37 -23.31 -0.56
N TRP A 128 -14.45 -24.24 0.39
CA TRP A 128 -15.31 -24.12 1.56
C TRP A 128 -14.85 -22.98 2.47
N VAL A 129 -13.58 -22.92 2.84
CA VAL A 129 -13.00 -21.84 3.66
C VAL A 129 -13.25 -20.48 3.00
N LEU A 130 -12.95 -20.34 1.71
CA LEU A 130 -13.22 -19.11 0.96
C LEU A 130 -14.71 -18.72 0.98
N THR A 131 -15.62 -19.70 0.98
CA THR A 131 -17.06 -19.44 1.01
C THR A 131 -17.49 -18.94 2.38
N GLU A 132 -17.03 -19.57 3.46
CA GLU A 132 -17.34 -19.13 4.83
C GLU A 132 -16.71 -17.79 5.17
N ILE A 133 -15.48 -17.52 4.73
CA ILE A 133 -14.86 -16.18 4.89
C ILE A 133 -15.69 -15.12 4.17
N ARG A 134 -16.15 -15.38 2.93
CA ARG A 134 -17.01 -14.42 2.22
C ARG A 134 -18.33 -14.20 2.95
N LYS A 135 -18.97 -15.26 3.45
CA LYS A 135 -20.20 -15.13 4.27
C LYS A 135 -19.94 -14.30 5.51
N LEU A 136 -18.87 -14.59 6.25
CA LEU A 136 -18.46 -13.83 7.43
C LEU A 136 -18.34 -12.34 7.11
N LEU A 137 -17.58 -11.98 6.08
CA LEU A 137 -17.37 -10.57 5.71
C LEU A 137 -18.66 -9.88 5.25
N LEU A 138 -19.54 -10.58 4.53
CA LEU A 138 -20.83 -10.04 4.09
C LEU A 138 -21.82 -9.86 5.25
N GLN A 139 -21.78 -10.74 6.25
CA GLN A 139 -22.68 -10.73 7.40
C GLN A 139 -22.19 -9.81 8.53
N HIS A 140 -20.89 -9.52 8.59
CA HIS A 140 -20.33 -8.71 9.65
C HIS A 140 -20.82 -7.25 9.56
N PRO A 141 -21.52 -6.72 10.58
CA PRO A 141 -22.24 -5.43 10.47
C PRO A 141 -21.31 -4.22 10.29
N MET A 142 -20.07 -4.31 10.76
CA MET A 142 -19.07 -3.25 10.59
C MET A 142 -18.25 -3.38 9.30
N VAL A 143 -18.44 -4.42 8.49
CA VAL A 143 -17.71 -4.60 7.24
C VAL A 143 -18.55 -4.07 6.07
N GLU A 144 -17.87 -3.46 5.11
CA GLU A 144 -18.48 -3.05 3.85
C GLU A 144 -18.54 -4.20 2.86
N GLY A 145 -19.69 -4.90 2.84
CA GLY A 145 -19.90 -6.14 2.09
C GLY A 145 -19.54 -6.06 0.59
N ASP A 146 -19.93 -5.00 -0.12
CA ASP A 146 -19.71 -4.89 -1.57
C ASP A 146 -18.21 -4.82 -1.95
N SER A 147 -17.39 -4.29 -1.05
CA SER A 147 -15.95 -4.16 -1.25
C SER A 147 -15.16 -5.39 -0.78
N ALA A 148 -15.78 -6.23 0.06
CA ALA A 148 -15.11 -7.32 0.74
C ALA A 148 -14.77 -8.46 -0.24
N ARG A 149 -13.52 -8.92 -0.19
CA ARG A 149 -12.98 -9.94 -1.09
C ARG A 149 -12.17 -10.93 -0.29
N ALA A 150 -12.46 -12.22 -0.51
CA ALA A 150 -11.59 -13.31 -0.10
C ALA A 150 -11.28 -14.19 -1.32
N ARG A 151 -10.00 -14.35 -1.64
CA ARG A 151 -9.53 -15.06 -2.85
C ARG A 151 -8.32 -15.92 -2.51
N PHE A 152 -8.21 -17.05 -3.21
CA PHE A 152 -6.97 -17.81 -3.23
C PHE A 152 -5.94 -16.99 -4.02
N ALA A 153 -4.91 -16.50 -3.34
CA ALA A 153 -3.94 -15.55 -3.88
C ALA A 153 -2.76 -16.25 -4.56
N GLY A 154 -2.38 -17.43 -4.07
CA GLY A 154 -1.30 -18.19 -4.66
C GLY A 154 -0.70 -19.22 -3.71
N PHE A 155 0.56 -19.55 -3.98
CA PHE A 155 1.33 -20.59 -3.31
C PHE A 155 2.56 -19.96 -2.66
N GLY A 156 2.73 -20.14 -1.36
CA GLY A 156 3.89 -19.74 -0.57
C GLY A 156 4.95 -20.82 -0.50
N ALA A 157 6.08 -20.55 0.16
CA ALA A 157 7.13 -21.56 0.32
C ALA A 157 6.64 -22.81 1.09
N HIS A 158 5.70 -22.62 2.03
CA HIS A 158 5.22 -23.67 2.94
C HIS A 158 3.68 -23.64 3.13
N SER A 159 2.96 -22.82 2.37
CA SER A 159 1.54 -22.56 2.60
C SER A 159 0.75 -22.24 1.33
N LEU A 160 -0.56 -22.41 1.42
CA LEU A 160 -1.58 -21.95 0.48
C LEU A 160 -2.12 -20.60 0.95
N HIS A 161 -2.07 -19.60 0.09
CA HIS A 161 -2.32 -18.21 0.48
C HIS A 161 -3.77 -17.79 0.17
N ILE A 162 -4.49 -17.29 1.18
CA ILE A 162 -5.82 -16.70 1.04
C ILE A 162 -5.75 -15.21 1.38
N ALA A 163 -5.86 -14.36 0.36
CA ALA A 163 -5.91 -12.92 0.55
C ALA A 163 -7.32 -12.47 0.96
N ILE A 164 -7.38 -11.64 1.99
CA ILE A 164 -8.58 -11.03 2.54
C ILE A 164 -8.44 -9.51 2.48
N PHE A 165 -9.42 -8.89 1.84
CA PHE A 165 -9.51 -7.44 1.67
C PHE A 165 -10.90 -6.97 2.07
N ALA A 166 -11.02 -6.09 3.06
CA ALA A 166 -12.31 -5.57 3.52
C ALA A 166 -12.19 -4.19 4.16
N TYR A 167 -13.07 -3.25 3.79
CA TYR A 167 -13.18 -1.98 4.50
C TYR A 167 -14.09 -2.11 5.73
N VAL A 168 -13.62 -1.59 6.86
CA VAL A 168 -14.38 -1.49 8.10
C VAL A 168 -15.00 -0.10 8.20
N ARG A 169 -16.30 -0.04 8.51
CA ARG A 169 -17.15 1.15 8.64
C ARG A 169 -16.85 1.94 9.93
N THR A 170 -15.58 2.25 10.18
CA THR A 170 -15.14 3.07 11.30
C THR A 170 -13.87 3.82 10.94
N THR A 171 -13.70 4.99 11.54
CA THR A 171 -12.47 5.80 11.47
C THR A 171 -11.72 5.79 12.81
N ASP A 172 -12.36 5.30 13.88
CA ASP A 172 -11.78 5.11 15.21
C ASP A 172 -10.89 3.86 15.22
N TRP A 173 -9.62 4.05 15.60
CA TRP A 173 -8.62 2.98 15.61
C TRP A 173 -8.89 1.89 16.64
N SER A 174 -9.39 2.26 17.83
CA SER A 174 -9.68 1.28 18.89
C SER A 174 -10.87 0.41 18.50
N LYS A 175 -11.91 1.00 17.90
CA LYS A 175 -13.05 0.24 17.36
C LYS A 175 -12.62 -0.68 16.22
N TYR A 176 -11.76 -0.19 15.34
CA TYR A 176 -11.20 -1.02 14.27
C TYR A 176 -10.47 -2.24 14.82
N LEU A 177 -9.60 -2.07 15.82
CA LEU A 177 -8.88 -3.18 16.42
C LEU A 177 -9.83 -4.23 17.01
N GLY A 178 -10.92 -3.81 17.66
CA GLY A 178 -11.95 -4.75 18.15
C GLY A 178 -12.67 -5.51 17.03
N VAL A 179 -12.97 -4.85 15.90
CA VAL A 179 -13.55 -5.52 14.73
C VAL A 179 -12.56 -6.49 14.08
N GLN A 180 -11.29 -6.07 13.98
CA GLN A 180 -10.23 -6.91 13.44
C GLN A 180 -10.04 -8.17 14.30
N GLU A 181 -10.05 -8.02 15.62
CA GLU A 181 -9.99 -9.13 16.58
C GLU A 181 -11.14 -10.12 16.39
N ASP A 182 -12.40 -9.65 16.35
CA ASP A 182 -13.57 -10.52 16.13
C ASP A 182 -13.48 -11.27 14.79
N ILE A 183 -13.10 -10.58 13.71
CA ILE A 183 -12.91 -11.22 12.39
C ILE A 183 -11.81 -12.28 12.48
N PHE A 184 -10.66 -11.98 13.08
CA PHE A 184 -9.54 -12.91 13.14
C PHE A 184 -9.85 -14.16 13.98
N LEU A 185 -10.57 -14.02 15.08
CA LEU A 185 -11.02 -15.16 15.88
C LEU A 185 -11.98 -16.05 15.08
N ARG A 186 -12.94 -15.46 14.36
CA ARG A 186 -13.84 -16.24 13.49
C ARG A 186 -13.13 -16.88 12.31
N LEU A 187 -12.06 -16.29 11.80
CA LEU A 187 -11.21 -16.93 10.78
C LEU A 187 -10.55 -18.18 11.33
N ILE A 188 -10.12 -18.17 12.60
CA ILE A 188 -9.57 -19.36 13.26
C ILE A 188 -10.62 -20.47 13.32
N ASP A 189 -11.84 -20.14 13.75
CA ASP A 189 -12.95 -21.10 13.83
C ASP A 189 -13.29 -21.69 12.46
N ILE A 190 -13.38 -20.86 11.41
CA ILE A 190 -13.63 -21.30 10.03
C ILE A 190 -12.52 -22.26 9.56
N VAL A 191 -11.25 -21.95 9.82
CA VAL A 191 -10.17 -22.83 9.41
C VAL A 191 -10.26 -24.18 10.12
N ASP A 192 -10.57 -24.19 11.42
CA ASP A 192 -10.72 -25.42 12.21
C ASP A 192 -11.92 -26.26 11.72
N GLU A 193 -13.08 -25.63 11.49
CA GLU A 193 -14.29 -26.29 10.99
C GLU A 193 -14.11 -26.93 9.60
N SER A 194 -13.20 -26.41 8.77
CA SER A 194 -12.88 -27.00 7.47
C SER A 194 -12.11 -28.33 7.56
N GLY A 195 -11.61 -28.68 8.75
CA GLY A 195 -10.76 -29.85 8.99
C GLY A 195 -9.32 -29.69 8.49
N THR A 196 -8.91 -28.48 8.08
CA THR A 196 -7.51 -28.15 7.81
C THR A 196 -6.90 -27.39 9.00
N GLY A 197 -5.71 -26.84 8.82
CA GLY A 197 -5.12 -25.94 9.80
C GLY A 197 -4.24 -24.88 9.14
N PHE A 198 -3.81 -23.93 9.96
CA PHE A 198 -2.81 -22.95 9.57
C PHE A 198 -1.48 -23.63 9.24
N ALA A 199 -0.79 -23.08 8.24
CA ALA A 199 0.56 -23.51 7.92
C ALA A 199 1.55 -23.05 8.99
N PHE A 200 2.53 -23.91 9.25
CA PHE A 200 3.72 -23.53 9.99
C PHE A 200 4.91 -23.63 9.03
N PRO A 201 6.01 -22.88 9.27
CA PRO A 201 7.25 -23.13 8.56
C PRO A 201 7.63 -24.61 8.67
N SER A 202 7.59 -25.33 7.56
CA SER A 202 7.77 -26.78 7.53
C SER A 202 8.93 -27.15 6.62
N THR A 203 9.89 -27.89 7.15
CA THR A 203 10.96 -28.51 6.36
C THR A 203 10.69 -30.00 6.25
N VAL A 204 10.57 -30.50 5.03
CA VAL A 204 10.46 -31.93 4.78
C VAL A 204 11.88 -32.51 4.77
N ASN A 205 12.21 -33.32 5.78
CA ASN A 205 13.45 -34.09 5.81
C ASN A 205 13.18 -35.49 5.27
N TYR A 206 13.77 -35.82 4.12
CA TYR A 206 13.67 -37.14 3.52
C TYR A 206 14.53 -38.16 4.29
N VAL A 207 13.94 -38.81 5.29
CA VAL A 207 14.61 -39.90 6.08
C VAL A 207 14.37 -41.28 5.44
N ALA A 208 13.34 -41.40 4.60
CA ALA A 208 13.08 -42.53 3.69
C ALA A 208 12.41 -42.00 2.41
N ARG A 209 12.34 -42.80 1.33
CA ARG A 209 11.57 -42.46 0.13
C ARG A 209 10.13 -42.18 0.56
N ASP A 210 9.62 -40.97 0.29
CA ASP A 210 8.21 -40.66 0.49
C ASP A 210 7.36 -41.47 -0.52
N GLY A 211 6.04 -41.27 -0.50
CA GLY A 211 5.13 -41.91 -1.47
C GLY A 211 5.49 -41.64 -2.95
N GLY A 212 6.45 -40.75 -3.22
CA GLY A 212 6.97 -40.46 -4.53
C GLY A 212 5.99 -39.70 -5.41
N ILE A 213 6.43 -39.45 -6.63
CA ILE A 213 5.55 -39.05 -7.73
C ILE A 213 4.71 -40.29 -8.09
N ASP A 214 3.42 -40.10 -8.37
CA ASP A 214 2.57 -41.15 -8.93
C ASP A 214 3.17 -41.64 -10.25
N GLU A 215 3.82 -42.80 -10.20
CA GLU A 215 4.63 -43.36 -11.28
C GLU A 215 3.79 -43.64 -12.52
N GLU A 216 2.54 -44.10 -12.34
CA GLU A 216 1.65 -44.39 -13.46
C GLU A 216 1.26 -43.10 -14.20
N ARG A 217 0.94 -42.04 -13.46
CA ARG A 217 0.65 -40.73 -14.07
C ARG A 217 1.90 -40.14 -14.72
N ARG A 218 3.07 -40.32 -14.12
CA ARG A 218 4.35 -39.86 -14.67
C ARG A 218 4.62 -40.52 -16.02
N GLU A 219 4.62 -41.85 -16.07
CA GLU A 219 4.86 -42.60 -17.31
C GLU A 219 3.84 -42.24 -18.39
N ARG A 220 2.56 -42.06 -18.02
CA ARG A 220 1.50 -41.64 -18.94
C ARG A 220 1.78 -40.27 -19.55
N VAL A 221 2.16 -39.29 -18.74
CA VAL A 221 2.45 -37.92 -19.19
C VAL A 221 3.74 -37.87 -20.01
N GLU A 222 4.81 -38.54 -19.56
CA GLU A 222 6.07 -38.65 -20.33
C GLU A 222 5.83 -39.31 -21.70
N GLY A 223 5.03 -40.37 -21.76
CA GLY A 223 4.64 -41.02 -23.00
C GLY A 223 3.85 -40.12 -23.96
N ILE A 224 2.93 -39.30 -23.45
CA ILE A 224 2.19 -38.30 -24.25
C ILE A 224 3.18 -37.28 -24.85
N ILE A 225 4.10 -36.76 -24.05
CA ILE A 225 5.10 -35.78 -24.52
C ILE A 225 6.02 -36.41 -25.58
N ASP A 226 6.42 -37.67 -25.42
CA ASP A 226 7.26 -38.36 -26.39
C ASP A 226 6.55 -38.61 -27.72
N GLN A 227 5.24 -38.89 -27.70
CA GLN A 227 4.43 -38.95 -28.91
C GLN A 227 4.34 -37.59 -29.61
N LEU A 228 4.11 -36.51 -28.84
CA LEU A 228 4.09 -35.15 -29.39
C LEU A 228 5.43 -34.74 -30.01
N ARG A 229 6.56 -35.11 -29.39
CA ARG A 229 7.91 -34.90 -29.95
C ARG A 229 8.09 -35.66 -31.27
N LYS A 230 7.73 -36.94 -31.32
CA LYS A 230 7.84 -37.76 -32.55
C LYS A 230 7.00 -37.22 -33.70
N ASN A 231 5.87 -36.59 -33.38
CA ASN A 231 4.95 -36.02 -34.36
C ASN A 231 5.25 -34.54 -34.71
N ASN A 232 6.30 -33.93 -34.14
CA ASN A 232 6.61 -32.49 -34.27
C ASN A 232 5.43 -31.57 -33.84
N GLN A 233 4.67 -31.99 -32.84
CA GLN A 233 3.48 -31.30 -32.32
C GLN A 233 3.67 -30.79 -30.88
N LEU A 234 4.92 -30.70 -30.41
CA LEU A 234 5.20 -30.22 -29.06
C LEU A 234 4.86 -28.72 -28.96
N PRO A 235 3.91 -28.31 -28.09
CA PRO A 235 3.50 -26.91 -27.95
C PRO A 235 4.50 -26.16 -27.07
N PHE A 236 5.71 -25.93 -27.58
CA PHE A 236 6.77 -25.21 -26.89
C PHE A 236 7.61 -24.38 -27.88
N PRO A 237 7.87 -23.09 -27.60
CA PRO A 237 7.50 -22.34 -26.38
C PRO A 237 6.01 -21.96 -26.33
N ASP A 238 5.30 -22.15 -27.44
CA ASP A 238 3.94 -21.67 -27.62
C ASP A 238 3.08 -22.69 -28.38
N PHE A 239 1.77 -22.63 -28.17
CA PHE A 239 0.79 -23.25 -29.07
C PHE A 239 0.74 -22.48 -30.40
N ASP A 240 0.53 -23.21 -31.51
CA ASP A 240 0.28 -22.58 -32.81
C ASP A 240 -1.04 -21.79 -32.79
N HIS A 241 -1.17 -20.86 -33.74
CA HIS A 241 -2.29 -19.93 -33.80
C HIS A 241 -3.65 -20.64 -33.93
N ASP A 242 -3.72 -21.74 -34.68
CA ASP A 242 -4.96 -22.46 -34.95
C ASP A 242 -5.39 -23.27 -33.71
N THR A 243 -4.44 -23.92 -33.03
CA THR A 243 -4.68 -24.60 -31.76
C THR A 243 -5.11 -23.64 -30.66
N ARG A 244 -4.51 -22.43 -30.58
CA ARG A 244 -4.95 -21.40 -29.62
C ARG A 244 -6.40 -20.98 -29.83
N GLY A 245 -6.80 -20.73 -31.07
CA GLY A 245 -8.18 -20.35 -31.40
C GLY A 245 -9.18 -21.45 -31.05
N ALA A 246 -8.82 -22.72 -31.25
CA ALA A 246 -9.67 -23.87 -30.94
C ALA A 246 -9.83 -24.12 -29.42
N MET A 247 -8.87 -23.67 -28.60
CA MET A 247 -8.88 -23.87 -27.14
C MET A 247 -9.42 -22.66 -26.36
N ALA A 248 -9.58 -21.50 -27.01
CA ALA A 248 -10.06 -20.28 -26.37
C ALA A 248 -11.44 -20.49 -25.74
N ASP A 249 -11.61 -19.99 -24.50
CA ASP A 249 -12.85 -20.06 -23.72
C ASP A 249 -13.43 -21.48 -23.52
N GLY A 250 -12.61 -22.53 -23.70
CA GLY A 250 -13.05 -23.94 -23.59
C GLY A 250 -13.22 -24.47 -22.16
N LEU A 251 -12.93 -23.66 -21.13
CA LEU A 251 -13.08 -24.04 -19.73
C LEU A 251 -14.44 -23.62 -19.19
N ASP A 252 -15.06 -24.51 -18.41
CA ASP A 252 -16.28 -24.20 -17.66
C ASP A 252 -15.96 -23.22 -16.52
N TYR A 253 -16.21 -21.93 -16.75
CA TYR A 253 -15.99 -20.87 -15.78
C TYR A 253 -17.17 -19.87 -15.72
N PRO A 254 -17.72 -19.59 -14.52
CA PRO A 254 -17.43 -20.26 -13.27
C PRO A 254 -17.95 -21.71 -13.30
N PRO A 255 -17.30 -22.66 -12.59
CA PRO A 255 -17.61 -24.08 -12.70
C PRO A 255 -19.07 -24.39 -12.33
N ALA A 256 -19.63 -25.45 -12.91
CA ALA A 256 -20.98 -25.92 -12.63
C ALA A 256 -21.31 -25.94 -11.12
N GLY A 257 -22.45 -25.33 -10.76
CA GLY A 257 -22.89 -25.17 -9.37
C GLY A 257 -22.45 -23.86 -8.69
N SER A 258 -21.67 -23.01 -9.37
CA SER A 258 -21.32 -21.67 -8.87
C SER A 258 -22.53 -20.73 -8.87
N ALA A 259 -22.70 -19.94 -7.80
CA ALA A 259 -23.67 -18.87 -7.77
C ALA A 259 -23.21 -17.72 -8.69
N THR A 260 -23.76 -17.64 -9.91
CA THR A 260 -23.53 -16.50 -10.80
C THR A 260 -24.41 -15.34 -10.38
N THR A 261 -23.80 -14.17 -10.20
CA THR A 261 -24.52 -12.91 -9.93
C THR A 261 -25.45 -12.62 -11.10
N ARG A 262 -26.75 -12.44 -10.82
CA ARG A 262 -27.72 -11.88 -11.75
C ARG A 262 -27.76 -10.37 -11.61
#